data_AF-A0A067CWV5-F1
#
_entry.id   AF-A0A067CWV5-F1
#
_cell.length_a   1.000
_cell.length_b   1.000
_cell.length_c   1.000
_cell.angle_alpha   90.00
_cell.angle_beta   90.00
_cell.angle_gamma   90.00
#
_symmetry.space_group_name_H-M   'P 1'
#
loop_
_entity.id
_entity.type
_entity.pdbx_description
1 polymer ?
#
loop_
_entity_poly.entity_id
_entity_poly.type
_entity_poly.pdbx_seq_one_letter_code
_entity_poly.pdbx_strand_id
1 'polypeptide(L)'
;MFLQAILGRTLDEREVRYRQRSQTNQRRYRQRKKAAHARLEHDVVALRCANDALTNELRLAQGVCVVHERATRVAHGYYSAFEHGLQAATIEMQRAYLRSAMSPNLVVMGDTRVDGVTKLLEQEHLYTTLFHSQHLHLEHVNVVVDTDDDVVVKTIGLLSLRLSRRSIETLYPSLVGADEGAVQRLVGRVLQVRVVSHFYISKTTGLVEELVVDADTMLAAVNLLGDITQSQLALQSSALRPTGELVVDNSILELP
;
A
#
# COMPACT_ATOMS: atom_id res chain seq x y z
N MET A 1 25.88 -36.77 -93.05
CA MET A 1 24.50 -36.31 -92.75
C MET A 1 23.86 -37.02 -91.55
N PHE A 2 24.06 -38.32 -91.31
CA PHE A 2 23.44 -39.04 -90.18
C PHE A 2 23.84 -38.53 -88.78
N LEU A 3 25.11 -38.18 -88.55
CA LEU A 3 25.59 -37.69 -87.25
C LEU A 3 25.01 -36.30 -86.88
N GLN A 4 24.79 -35.42 -87.84
CA GLN A 4 24.19 -34.09 -87.61
C GLN A 4 22.69 -34.18 -87.23
N ALA A 5 21.94 -35.12 -87.82
CA ALA A 5 20.54 -35.34 -87.49
C ALA A 5 20.35 -35.95 -86.10
N ILE A 6 21.26 -36.84 -85.67
CA ILE A 6 21.26 -37.44 -84.33
C ILE A 6 21.66 -36.39 -83.28
N LEU A 7 22.71 -35.59 -83.52
CA LEU A 7 23.08 -34.48 -82.64
C LEU A 7 21.95 -33.44 -82.53
N GLY A 8 21.30 -33.07 -83.64
CA GLY A 8 20.15 -32.17 -83.64
C GLY A 8 18.96 -32.68 -82.82
N ARG A 9 18.58 -33.96 -82.95
CA ARG A 9 17.53 -34.59 -82.12
C ARG A 9 17.90 -34.62 -80.64
N THR A 10 19.15 -34.94 -80.30
CA THR A 10 19.59 -35.00 -78.90
C THR A 10 19.67 -33.63 -78.22
N LEU A 11 19.95 -32.57 -78.99
CA LEU A 11 19.90 -31.18 -78.53
C LEU A 11 18.45 -30.74 -78.28
N ASP A 12 17.54 -31.08 -79.20
CA ASP A 12 16.11 -30.76 -79.08
C ASP A 12 15.45 -31.49 -77.89
N GLU A 13 15.78 -32.76 -77.67
CA GLU A 13 15.36 -33.52 -76.48
C GLU A 13 15.95 -32.98 -75.16
N ARG A 14 17.15 -32.39 -75.21
CA ARG A 14 17.75 -31.71 -74.04
C ARG A 14 17.05 -30.41 -73.75
N GLU A 15 16.70 -29.63 -74.77
CA GLU A 15 15.90 -28.40 -74.62
C GLU A 15 14.51 -28.69 -74.08
N VAL A 16 13.81 -29.71 -74.57
CA VAL A 16 12.50 -30.12 -74.06
C VAL A 16 12.58 -30.52 -72.58
N ARG A 17 13.59 -31.31 -72.19
CA ARG A 17 13.84 -31.66 -70.79
C ARG A 17 14.18 -30.45 -69.92
N TYR A 18 14.95 -29.49 -70.45
CA TYR A 18 15.28 -28.25 -69.75
C TYR A 18 14.04 -27.38 -69.53
N ARG A 19 13.17 -27.24 -70.54
CA ARG A 19 11.89 -26.52 -70.45
C ARG A 19 10.95 -27.16 -69.42
N GLN A 20 10.81 -28.49 -69.42
CA GLN A 20 10.00 -29.22 -68.44
C GLN A 20 10.53 -29.07 -67.00
N ARG A 21 11.85 -29.14 -66.80
CA ARG A 21 12.50 -28.90 -65.50
C ARG A 21 12.31 -27.45 -65.04
N SER A 22 12.46 -26.49 -65.95
CA SER A 22 12.23 -25.07 -65.67
C SER A 22 10.78 -24.80 -65.25
N GLN A 23 9.80 -25.34 -65.97
CA GLN A 23 8.38 -25.24 -65.60
C GLN A 23 8.08 -25.87 -64.23
N THR A 24 8.65 -27.04 -63.95
CA THR A 24 8.48 -27.74 -62.66
C THR A 24 9.10 -26.93 -61.51
N ASN A 25 10.31 -26.39 -61.72
CA ASN A 25 10.98 -25.53 -60.74
C ASN A 25 10.23 -24.22 -60.53
N GLN A 26 9.71 -23.59 -61.58
CA GLN A 26 8.87 -22.39 -61.47
C GLN A 26 7.58 -22.67 -60.69
N ARG A 27 6.91 -23.81 -60.92
CA ARG A 27 5.72 -24.21 -60.17
C ARG A 27 6.03 -24.44 -58.69
N ARG A 28 7.12 -25.16 -58.38
CA ARG A 28 7.59 -25.36 -56.99
C ARG A 28 7.96 -24.05 -56.32
N TYR A 29 8.63 -23.14 -57.03
CA TYR A 29 8.95 -21.81 -56.53
C TYR A 29 7.70 -20.99 -56.21
N ARG A 30 6.71 -20.96 -57.12
CA ARG A 30 5.43 -20.28 -56.89
C ARG A 30 4.66 -20.88 -55.71
N GLN A 31 4.65 -22.21 -55.57
CA GLN A 31 4.03 -22.88 -54.42
C GLN A 31 4.73 -22.54 -53.09
N ARG A 32 6.06 -22.59 -53.04
CA ARG A 32 6.84 -22.21 -51.85
C ARG A 32 6.61 -20.75 -51.49
N LYS A 33 6.60 -19.85 -52.49
CA LYS A 33 6.32 -18.43 -52.28
C LYS A 33 4.91 -18.21 -51.74
N LYS A 34 3.90 -18.90 -52.29
CA LYS A 34 2.51 -18.83 -51.80
C LYS A 34 2.39 -19.35 -50.37
N ALA A 35 3.02 -20.47 -50.06
CA ALA A 35 3.01 -21.04 -48.70
C ALA A 35 3.73 -20.13 -47.70
N ALA A 36 4.87 -19.55 -48.07
CA ALA A 36 5.58 -18.58 -47.24
C ALA A 36 4.75 -17.31 -47.01
N HIS A 37 4.08 -16.81 -48.05
CA HIS A 37 3.20 -15.65 -47.94
C HIS A 37 2.01 -15.93 -47.01
N ALA A 38 1.32 -17.06 -47.18
CA ALA A 38 0.23 -17.45 -46.31
C ALA A 38 0.65 -17.63 -44.84
N ARG A 39 1.88 -18.15 -44.61
CA ARG A 39 2.47 -18.23 -43.25
C ARG A 39 2.71 -16.85 -42.67
N LEU A 40 3.34 -15.94 -43.43
CA LEU A 40 3.56 -14.57 -42.99
C LEU A 40 2.24 -13.84 -42.69
N GLU A 41 1.21 -14.02 -43.52
CA GLU A 41 -0.12 -13.45 -43.26
C GLU A 41 -0.71 -13.99 -41.96
N HIS A 42 -0.61 -15.30 -41.73
CA HIS A 42 -1.03 -15.93 -40.47
C HIS A 42 -0.25 -15.37 -39.28
N ASP A 43 1.07 -15.30 -39.38
CA ASP A 43 1.96 -14.82 -38.32
C ASP A 43 1.66 -13.35 -37.99
N VAL A 44 1.41 -12.51 -38.99
CA VAL A 44 1.00 -11.10 -38.80
C VAL A 44 -0.31 -11.01 -38.02
N VAL A 45 -1.29 -11.85 -38.36
CA VAL A 45 -2.57 -11.87 -37.63
C VAL A 45 -2.36 -12.35 -36.18
N ALA A 46 -1.63 -13.44 -35.98
CA ALA A 46 -1.34 -13.98 -34.65
C ALA A 46 -0.59 -12.96 -33.77
N LEU A 47 0.42 -12.29 -34.33
CA LEU A 47 1.19 -11.26 -33.63
C LEU A 47 0.35 -10.02 -33.30
N ARG A 48 -0.62 -9.65 -34.14
CA ARG A 48 -1.56 -8.55 -33.83
C ARG A 48 -2.46 -8.93 -32.65
N CYS A 49 -3.06 -10.13 -32.68
CA CYS A 49 -3.87 -10.61 -31.57
C CYS A 49 -3.07 -10.68 -30.26
N ALA A 50 -1.82 -11.14 -30.31
CA ALA A 50 -0.94 -11.17 -29.14
C ALA A 50 -0.61 -9.77 -28.62
N ASN A 51 -0.30 -8.81 -29.50
CA ASN A 51 -0.07 -7.42 -29.11
C ASN A 51 -1.30 -6.78 -28.47
N ASP A 52 -2.50 -7.02 -29.03
CA ASP A 52 -3.75 -6.48 -28.48
C ASP A 52 -4.00 -7.03 -27.07
N ALA A 53 -3.78 -8.34 -26.87
CA ALA A 53 -3.90 -8.98 -25.56
C ALA A 53 -2.92 -8.39 -24.53
N LEU A 54 -1.63 -8.30 -24.88
CA LEU A 54 -0.59 -7.74 -24.00
C LEU A 54 -0.83 -6.25 -23.71
N THR A 55 -1.31 -5.49 -24.69
CA THR A 55 -1.65 -4.06 -24.50
C THR A 55 -2.79 -3.91 -23.50
N ASN A 56 -3.80 -4.78 -23.58
CA ASN A 56 -4.89 -4.77 -22.62
C ASN A 56 -4.41 -5.17 -21.21
N GLU A 57 -3.57 -6.20 -21.10
CA GLU A 57 -2.97 -6.61 -19.82
C GLU A 57 -2.15 -5.49 -19.20
N LEU A 58 -1.32 -4.81 -19.99
CA LEU A 58 -0.56 -3.63 -19.55
C LEU A 58 -1.48 -2.51 -19.07
N ARG A 59 -2.57 -2.23 -19.79
CA ARG A 59 -3.55 -1.20 -19.40
C ARG A 59 -4.20 -1.52 -18.06
N LEU A 60 -4.54 -2.79 -17.83
CA LEU A 60 -5.12 -3.25 -16.56
C LEU A 60 -4.10 -3.13 -15.42
N ALA A 61 -2.87 -3.60 -15.63
CA ALA A 61 -1.78 -3.47 -14.66
C ALA A 61 -1.49 -2.01 -14.29
N GLN A 62 -1.45 -1.11 -15.28
CA GLN A 62 -1.29 0.33 -15.06
C GLN A 62 -2.45 0.91 -14.23
N GLY A 63 -3.69 0.49 -14.52
CA GLY A 63 -4.85 0.89 -13.73
C GLY A 63 -4.73 0.51 -12.25
N VAL A 64 -4.33 -0.75 -11.98
CA VAL A 64 -4.09 -1.26 -10.61
C VAL A 64 -2.98 -0.46 -9.92
N CYS A 65 -1.84 -0.24 -10.59
CA CYS A 65 -0.75 0.57 -10.04
C CYS A 65 -1.20 1.98 -9.64
N VAL A 66 -1.98 2.65 -10.48
CA VAL A 66 -2.48 4.01 -10.18
C VAL A 66 -3.40 4.03 -8.95
N VAL A 67 -4.28 3.03 -8.81
CA VAL A 67 -5.16 2.90 -7.64
C VAL A 67 -4.33 2.66 -6.38
N HIS A 68 -3.37 1.72 -6.44
CA HIS A 68 -2.50 1.39 -5.32
C HIS A 68 -1.64 2.60 -4.90
N GLU A 69 -1.03 3.30 -5.85
CA GLU A 69 -0.25 4.52 -5.59
C GLU A 69 -1.09 5.63 -4.95
N ARG A 70 -2.34 5.80 -5.40
CA ARG A 70 -3.25 6.79 -4.79
C ARG A 70 -3.60 6.39 -3.36
N ALA A 71 -3.93 5.11 -3.14
CA ALA A 71 -4.29 4.58 -1.84
C ALA A 71 -3.12 4.70 -0.84
N THR A 72 -1.90 4.27 -1.23
CA THR A 72 -0.71 4.38 -0.36
C THR A 72 -0.32 5.83 -0.10
N ARG A 73 -0.55 6.75 -1.05
CA ARG A 73 -0.32 8.19 -0.83
C ARG A 73 -1.19 8.76 0.28
N VAL A 74 -2.42 8.26 0.46
CA VAL A 74 -3.25 8.65 1.60
C VAL A 74 -2.55 8.26 2.90
N ALA A 75 -2.13 7.01 3.06
CA ALA A 75 -1.40 6.56 4.24
C ALA A 75 -0.11 7.39 4.47
N HIS A 76 0.72 7.59 3.44
CA HIS A 76 1.92 8.44 3.54
C HIS A 76 1.60 9.87 3.98
N GLY A 77 0.54 10.46 3.41
CA GLY A 77 0.10 11.81 3.76
C GLY A 77 -0.26 11.92 5.23
N TYR A 78 -0.95 10.92 5.80
CA TYR A 78 -1.31 10.91 7.21
C TYR A 78 -0.07 10.87 8.09
N TYR A 79 0.82 9.90 7.86
CA TYR A 79 2.04 9.76 8.65
C TYR A 79 2.97 10.97 8.53
N SER A 80 3.04 11.61 7.36
CA SER A 80 3.83 12.83 7.19
C SER A 80 3.18 14.04 7.86
N ALA A 81 1.85 14.18 7.77
CA ALA A 81 1.15 15.31 8.37
C ALA A 81 1.18 15.26 9.90
N PHE A 82 1.16 14.06 10.49
CA PHE A 82 1.09 13.83 11.94
C PHE A 82 2.37 13.22 12.53
N GLU A 83 3.50 13.28 11.80
CA GLU A 83 4.80 12.74 12.25
C GLU A 83 5.20 13.26 13.64
N HIS A 84 4.82 14.49 13.97
CA HIS A 84 5.09 15.12 15.26
C HIS A 84 3.81 15.48 16.03
N GLY A 85 2.70 14.80 15.74
CA GLY A 85 1.39 15.11 16.30
C GLY A 85 0.76 16.37 15.72
N LEU A 86 -0.19 16.94 16.48
CA LEU A 86 -0.78 18.23 16.13
C LEU A 86 0.19 19.37 16.38
N GLN A 87 0.38 20.22 15.36
CA GLN A 87 1.27 21.37 15.47
C GLN A 87 0.49 22.65 15.21
N ALA A 88 0.59 23.62 16.13
CA ALA A 88 -0.12 24.90 16.00
C ALA A 88 0.18 25.62 14.68
N ALA A 89 1.42 25.52 14.17
CA ALA A 89 1.84 26.14 12.92
C ALA A 89 1.17 25.53 11.67
N THR A 90 0.74 24.27 11.73
CA THR A 90 0.20 23.51 10.59
C THR A 90 -1.18 22.92 10.86
N ILE A 91 -1.84 23.26 11.96
CA ILE A 91 -3.10 22.64 12.39
C ILE A 91 -4.20 22.77 11.34
N GLU A 92 -4.29 23.91 10.66
CA GLU A 92 -5.26 24.11 9.59
C GLU A 92 -4.93 23.26 8.35
N MET A 93 -3.65 23.06 8.05
CA MET A 93 -3.22 22.15 6.98
C MET A 93 -3.49 20.68 7.34
N GLN A 94 -3.27 20.29 8.60
CA GLN A 94 -3.58 18.96 9.11
C GLN A 94 -5.09 18.68 9.06
N ARG A 95 -5.92 19.64 9.51
CA ARG A 95 -7.39 19.59 9.42
C ARG A 95 -7.87 19.52 7.97
N ALA A 96 -7.32 20.35 7.08
CA ALA A 96 -7.67 20.34 5.67
C ALA A 96 -7.29 19.02 4.99
N TYR A 97 -6.13 18.46 5.32
CA TYR A 97 -5.70 17.16 4.83
C TYR A 97 -6.69 16.07 5.24
N LEU A 98 -7.04 15.96 6.53
CA LEU A 98 -8.01 14.95 7.00
C LEU A 98 -9.36 15.10 6.27
N ARG A 99 -9.88 16.32 6.14
CA ARG A 99 -11.14 16.58 5.41
C ARG A 99 -11.08 16.21 3.94
N SER A 100 -9.90 16.22 3.33
CA SER A 100 -9.71 15.86 1.91
C SER A 100 -9.49 14.37 1.67
N ALA A 101 -9.00 13.65 2.68
CA ALA A 101 -8.60 12.25 2.57
C ALA A 101 -9.57 11.28 3.26
N MET A 102 -10.35 11.76 4.22
CA MET A 102 -11.26 10.97 5.04
C MET A 102 -12.72 11.21 4.63
N SER A 103 -13.52 10.15 4.69
CA SER A 103 -14.97 10.22 4.50
C SER A 103 -15.62 11.08 5.59
N PRO A 104 -16.70 11.84 5.27
CA PRO A 104 -17.52 12.49 6.30
C PRO A 104 -18.17 11.50 7.29
N ASN A 105 -18.23 10.22 6.93
CA ASN A 105 -18.75 9.14 7.79
C ASN A 105 -17.63 8.21 8.26
N LEU A 106 -16.38 8.72 8.37
CA LEU A 106 -15.22 7.95 8.80
C LEU A 106 -15.50 7.25 10.13
N VAL A 107 -15.24 5.96 10.20
CA VAL A 107 -15.21 5.18 11.45
C VAL A 107 -13.76 5.02 11.90
N VAL A 108 -13.46 5.34 13.15
CA VAL A 108 -12.09 5.27 13.70
C VAL A 108 -12.09 4.40 14.94
N MET A 109 -11.23 3.38 14.97
CA MET A 109 -11.10 2.46 16.11
C MET A 109 -12.44 1.82 16.54
N GLY A 110 -13.37 1.65 15.59
CA GLY A 110 -14.71 1.09 15.83
C GLY A 110 -15.69 2.04 16.55
N ASP A 111 -15.33 3.31 16.78
CA ASP A 111 -16.23 4.29 17.37
C ASP A 111 -17.05 5.01 16.29
N THR A 112 -18.38 4.91 16.40
CA THR A 112 -19.35 5.54 15.49
C THR A 112 -20.16 6.64 16.18
N ARG A 113 -19.83 7.00 17.43
CA ARG A 113 -20.62 7.96 18.23
C ARG A 113 -20.24 9.41 17.95
N VAL A 114 -19.01 9.63 17.49
CA VAL A 114 -18.45 10.95 17.17
C VAL A 114 -18.00 10.92 15.72
N ASP A 115 -18.03 12.07 15.05
CA ASP A 115 -17.41 12.26 13.74
C ASP A 115 -15.96 11.75 13.75
N GLY A 116 -15.60 10.85 12.83
CA GLY A 116 -14.30 10.18 12.85
C GLY A 116 -13.11 11.13 12.67
N VAL A 117 -13.27 12.21 11.90
CA VAL A 117 -12.20 13.22 11.74
C VAL A 117 -11.99 13.95 13.07
N THR A 118 -13.08 14.32 13.75
CA THR A 118 -13.03 14.92 15.09
C THR A 118 -12.35 13.96 16.08
N LYS A 119 -12.73 12.67 16.06
CA LYS A 119 -12.10 11.64 16.89
C LYS A 119 -10.59 11.55 16.67
N LEU A 120 -10.12 11.55 15.42
CA LEU A 120 -8.69 11.56 15.12
C LEU A 120 -7.99 12.79 15.68
N LEU A 121 -8.56 13.98 15.47
CA LEU A 121 -7.98 15.22 15.99
C LEU A 121 -7.93 15.23 17.52
N GLU A 122 -8.94 14.72 18.20
CA GLU A 122 -8.93 14.55 19.66
C GLU A 122 -7.82 13.61 20.12
N GLN A 123 -7.65 12.46 19.46
CA GLN A 123 -6.59 11.52 19.81
C GLN A 123 -5.20 12.12 19.58
N GLU A 124 -4.96 12.74 18.42
CA GLU A 124 -3.69 13.42 18.11
C GLU A 124 -3.41 14.57 19.09
N HIS A 125 -4.45 15.28 19.54
CA HIS A 125 -4.35 16.30 20.59
C HIS A 125 -3.96 15.70 21.94
N LEU A 126 -4.58 14.59 22.36
CA LEU A 126 -4.23 13.88 23.59
C LEU A 126 -2.76 13.43 23.57
N TYR A 127 -2.31 12.82 22.48
CA TYR A 127 -0.91 12.44 22.34
C TYR A 127 0.04 13.65 22.40
N THR A 128 -0.34 14.76 21.77
CA THR A 128 0.50 15.97 21.74
C THR A 128 0.59 16.66 23.11
N THR A 129 -0.47 16.59 23.92
CA THR A 129 -0.56 17.31 25.20
C THR A 129 -0.09 16.50 26.40
N LEU A 130 -0.28 15.18 26.38
CA LEU A 130 0.08 14.30 27.51
C LEU A 130 1.58 14.01 27.53
N PHE A 131 2.17 13.75 26.36
CA PHE A 131 3.56 13.38 26.23
C PHE A 131 4.45 14.61 26.04
N HIS A 132 5.68 14.55 26.55
CA HIS A 132 6.61 15.67 26.41
C HIS A 132 7.01 15.90 24.96
N SER A 133 7.10 14.83 24.18
CA SER A 133 7.28 14.85 22.74
C SER A 133 6.76 13.55 22.15
N GLN A 134 6.26 13.61 20.92
CA GLN A 134 5.89 12.43 20.15
C GLN A 134 6.56 12.43 18.78
N HIS A 135 6.78 11.23 18.25
CA HIS A 135 7.25 11.01 16.89
C HIS A 135 6.60 9.74 16.32
N LEU A 136 5.85 9.89 15.24
CA LEU A 136 5.19 8.82 14.52
C LEU A 136 5.93 8.57 13.21
N HIS A 137 6.62 7.44 13.13
CA HIS A 137 7.40 7.07 11.94
C HIS A 137 6.72 5.94 11.17
N LEU A 138 6.61 6.07 9.86
CA LEU A 138 6.13 5.01 8.97
C LEU A 138 7.27 4.09 8.58
N GLU A 139 7.22 2.82 8.99
CA GLU A 139 8.22 1.80 8.62
C GLU A 139 7.84 1.09 7.32
N HIS A 140 6.57 0.71 7.19
CA HIS A 140 6.07 -0.04 6.03
C HIS A 140 4.67 0.39 5.61
N VAL A 141 4.39 0.31 4.31
CA VAL A 141 3.07 0.54 3.72
C VAL A 141 2.87 -0.44 2.58
N ASN A 142 1.73 -1.14 2.56
CA ASN A 142 1.39 -2.10 1.52
C ASN A 142 -0.12 -2.11 1.29
N VAL A 143 -0.54 -2.30 0.04
CA VAL A 143 -1.92 -2.70 -0.26
C VAL A 143 -2.07 -4.18 0.07
N VAL A 144 -3.05 -4.52 0.90
CA VAL A 144 -3.28 -5.90 1.39
C VAL A 144 -4.60 -6.49 0.92
N VAL A 145 -5.54 -5.64 0.52
CA VAL A 145 -6.82 -6.03 -0.07
C VAL A 145 -7.12 -5.09 -1.23
N ASP A 146 -7.60 -5.67 -2.32
CA ASP A 146 -8.02 -4.96 -3.53
C ASP A 146 -9.26 -5.68 -4.09
N THR A 147 -10.44 -5.12 -3.84
CA THR A 147 -11.74 -5.63 -4.31
C THR A 147 -12.28 -4.72 -5.40
N ASP A 148 -13.44 -5.02 -6.00
CA ASP A 148 -14.02 -4.15 -7.02
C ASP A 148 -14.38 -2.75 -6.46
N ASP A 149 -14.78 -2.68 -5.19
CA ASP A 149 -15.27 -1.45 -4.55
C ASP A 149 -14.24 -0.78 -3.63
N ASP A 150 -13.30 -1.54 -3.05
CA ASP A 150 -12.45 -1.07 -1.95
C ASP A 150 -10.97 -1.47 -2.12
N VAL A 151 -10.11 -0.68 -1.48
CA VAL A 151 -8.69 -0.99 -1.27
C VAL A 151 -8.37 -0.83 0.20
N VAL A 152 -7.66 -1.80 0.77
CA VAL A 152 -7.14 -1.71 2.13
C VAL A 152 -5.64 -1.52 2.10
N VAL A 153 -5.18 -0.41 2.67
CA VAL A 153 -3.76 -0.13 2.87
C VAL A 153 -3.40 -0.47 4.29
N LYS A 154 -2.47 -1.42 4.47
CA LYS A 154 -1.85 -1.72 5.75
C LYS A 154 -0.59 -0.90 5.92
N THR A 155 -0.44 -0.30 7.08
CA THR A 155 0.78 0.37 7.51
C THR A 155 1.35 -0.29 8.75
N ILE A 156 2.67 -0.21 8.91
CA ILE A 156 3.36 -0.50 10.16
C ILE A 156 4.14 0.77 10.50
N GLY A 157 3.85 1.33 11.67
CA GLY A 157 4.49 2.50 12.21
C GLY A 157 5.11 2.25 13.57
N LEU A 158 6.02 3.14 13.95
CA LEU A 158 6.61 3.20 15.28
C LEU A 158 6.26 4.55 15.91
N LEU A 159 5.46 4.52 16.96
CA LEU A 159 5.11 5.68 17.76
C LEU A 159 6.06 5.77 18.96
N SER A 160 6.87 6.83 19.00
CA SER A 160 7.82 7.12 20.07
C SER A 160 7.28 8.23 20.95
N LEU A 161 7.03 7.92 22.22
CA LEU A 161 6.38 8.81 23.18
C LEU A 161 7.32 9.09 24.34
N ARG A 162 7.78 10.34 24.45
CA ARG A 162 8.63 10.74 25.59
C ARG A 162 7.78 11.01 26.81
N LEU A 163 8.04 10.25 27.86
CA LEU A 163 7.22 10.23 29.06
C LEU A 163 7.45 11.48 29.91
N SER A 164 6.37 12.19 30.21
CA SER A 164 6.24 13.15 31.29
C SER A 164 5.64 12.47 32.53
N ARG A 165 5.72 13.11 33.71
CA ARG A 165 5.02 12.60 34.90
C ARG A 165 3.51 12.46 34.64
N ARG A 166 2.89 13.45 34.00
CA ARG A 166 1.48 13.43 33.60
C ARG A 166 1.16 12.24 32.69
N SER A 167 1.98 11.95 31.70
CA SER A 167 1.76 10.79 30.83
C SER A 167 1.87 9.46 31.59
N ILE A 168 2.76 9.37 32.60
CA ILE A 168 2.89 8.16 33.42
C ILE A 168 1.67 8.00 34.32
N GLU A 169 1.18 9.09 34.92
CA GLU A 169 -0.08 9.11 35.68
C GLU A 169 -1.27 8.64 34.84
N THR A 170 -1.30 9.00 33.56
CA THR A 170 -2.35 8.57 32.62
C THR A 170 -2.17 7.12 32.14
N LEU A 171 -0.95 6.72 31.80
CA LEU A 171 -0.69 5.39 31.24
C LEU A 171 -0.60 4.29 32.28
N TYR A 172 -0.04 4.57 33.45
CA TYR A 172 0.24 3.58 34.50
C TYR A 172 -0.15 4.15 35.87
N PRO A 173 -1.44 4.49 36.08
CA PRO A 173 -1.87 5.15 37.31
C PRO A 173 -1.58 4.32 38.57
N SER A 174 -1.50 2.99 38.45
CA SER A 174 -1.17 2.09 39.55
C SER A 174 0.26 2.22 40.07
N LEU A 175 1.19 2.82 39.31
CA LEU A 175 2.56 3.08 39.76
C LEU A 175 2.65 4.35 40.62
N VAL A 176 1.74 5.30 40.42
CA VAL A 176 1.76 6.60 41.09
C VAL A 176 1.26 6.44 42.52
N GLY A 177 2.02 6.98 43.48
CA GLY A 177 1.79 6.79 44.92
C GLY A 177 2.22 5.41 45.46
N ALA A 178 2.23 4.35 44.63
CA ALA A 178 2.67 3.02 45.03
C ALA A 178 4.20 2.82 44.89
N ASP A 179 4.80 3.30 43.79
CA ASP A 179 6.24 3.26 43.53
C ASP A 179 6.72 4.54 42.83
N GLU A 180 6.80 5.63 43.59
CA GLU A 180 7.33 6.90 43.10
C GLU A 180 8.78 6.79 42.60
N GLY A 181 9.56 5.85 43.13
CA GLY A 181 10.92 5.58 42.65
C GLY A 181 10.92 5.09 41.19
N ALA A 182 9.99 4.18 40.84
CA ALA A 182 9.79 3.76 39.46
C ALA A 182 9.28 4.91 38.58
N VAL A 183 8.31 5.70 39.04
CA VAL A 183 7.82 6.86 38.30
C VAL A 183 8.97 7.80 37.92
N GLN A 184 9.84 8.15 38.87
CA GLN A 184 10.98 9.03 38.58
C GLN A 184 11.98 8.44 37.58
N ARG A 185 12.16 7.11 37.57
CA ARG A 185 13.01 6.43 36.57
C ARG A 185 12.39 6.43 35.17
N LEU A 186 11.07 6.50 35.07
CA LEU A 186 10.33 6.53 33.80
C LEU A 186 10.24 7.92 33.20
N VAL A 187 10.26 8.98 34.01
CA VAL A 187 10.23 10.36 33.49
C VAL A 187 11.40 10.59 32.53
N GLY A 188 11.09 11.10 31.34
CA GLY A 188 12.05 11.38 30.28
C GLY A 188 12.45 10.18 29.43
N ARG A 189 12.08 8.94 29.80
CA ARG A 189 12.23 7.75 28.95
C ARG A 189 11.27 7.82 27.76
N VAL A 190 11.57 7.03 26.74
CA VAL A 190 10.72 6.92 25.54
C VAL A 190 10.01 5.57 25.56
N LEU A 191 8.68 5.61 25.52
CA LEU A 191 7.85 4.44 25.24
C LEU A 191 7.77 4.27 23.72
N GLN A 192 8.17 3.11 23.22
CA GLN A 192 8.10 2.76 21.80
C GLN A 192 6.94 1.80 21.58
N VAL A 193 5.92 2.25 20.87
CA VAL A 193 4.72 1.47 20.56
C VAL A 193 4.71 1.18 19.07
N ARG A 194 4.71 -0.10 18.70
CA ARG A 194 4.50 -0.48 17.30
C ARG A 194 3.01 -0.43 17.01
N VAL A 195 2.66 0.23 15.92
CA VAL A 195 1.27 0.47 15.51
C VAL A 195 1.06 -0.11 14.13
N VAL A 196 -0.02 -0.86 13.96
CA VAL A 196 -0.48 -1.38 12.67
C VAL A 196 -1.81 -0.73 12.36
N SER A 197 -1.87 0.03 11.28
CA SER A 197 -3.10 0.69 10.85
C SER A 197 -3.58 0.16 9.51
N HIS A 198 -4.88 -0.05 9.38
CA HIS A 198 -5.55 -0.42 8.14
C HIS A 198 -6.47 0.73 7.71
N PHE A 199 -6.17 1.31 6.55
CA PHE A 199 -6.98 2.33 5.90
C PHE A 199 -7.87 1.64 4.88
N TYR A 200 -9.17 1.58 5.15
CA TYR A 200 -10.17 1.07 4.23
C TYR A 200 -10.62 2.23 3.33
N ILE A 201 -10.28 2.16 2.04
CA ILE A 201 -10.46 3.25 1.09
C ILE A 201 -11.45 2.81 0.02
N SER A 202 -12.53 3.57 -0.13
CA SER A 202 -13.48 3.35 -1.23
C SER A 202 -12.85 3.74 -2.55
N LYS A 203 -12.89 2.86 -3.56
CA LYS A 203 -12.43 3.17 -4.92
C LYS A 203 -13.34 4.18 -5.62
N THR A 204 -14.60 4.25 -5.22
CA THR A 204 -15.60 5.17 -5.79
C THR A 204 -15.29 6.62 -5.39
N THR A 205 -15.05 6.85 -4.10
CA THR A 205 -14.80 8.21 -3.57
C THR A 205 -13.31 8.56 -3.50
N GLY A 206 -12.45 7.54 -3.37
CA GLY A 206 -11.03 7.70 -3.06
C GLY A 206 -10.75 8.10 -1.61
N LEU A 207 -11.77 8.08 -0.73
CA LEU A 207 -11.67 8.50 0.66
C LEU A 207 -11.57 7.30 1.60
N VAL A 208 -10.93 7.49 2.75
CA VAL A 208 -10.90 6.50 3.83
C VAL A 208 -12.26 6.46 4.52
N GLU A 209 -12.89 5.29 4.57
CA GLU A 209 -14.18 5.07 5.22
C GLU A 209 -14.03 4.48 6.62
N GLU A 210 -12.97 3.70 6.84
CA GLU A 210 -12.64 3.13 8.14
C GLU A 210 -11.13 3.14 8.38
N LEU A 211 -10.74 3.53 9.59
CA LEU A 211 -9.38 3.43 10.09
C LEU A 211 -9.34 2.54 11.33
N VAL A 212 -8.81 1.33 11.13
CA VAL A 212 -8.56 0.37 12.22
C VAL A 212 -7.10 0.47 12.64
N VAL A 213 -6.87 0.51 13.95
CA VAL A 213 -5.53 0.63 14.53
C VAL A 213 -5.36 -0.46 15.58
N ASP A 214 -4.21 -1.12 15.54
CA ASP A 214 -3.75 -2.06 16.56
C ASP A 214 -2.38 -1.59 17.05
N ALA A 215 -2.20 -1.53 18.37
CA ALA A 215 -1.01 -1.04 19.03
C ALA A 215 -0.51 -2.11 20.02
N ASP A 216 0.76 -2.48 19.89
CA ASP A 216 1.39 -3.47 20.78
C ASP A 216 1.78 -2.83 22.12
N THR A 217 0.77 -2.50 22.92
CA THR A 217 0.91 -1.83 24.22
C THR A 217 1.59 -2.73 25.25
N MET A 218 1.37 -4.04 25.17
CA MET A 218 1.97 -5.01 26.06
C MET A 218 3.48 -5.10 25.86
N LEU A 219 3.95 -5.35 24.63
CA LEU A 219 5.39 -5.41 24.36
C LEU A 219 6.06 -4.08 24.68
N ALA A 220 5.41 -2.95 24.37
CA ALA A 220 5.90 -1.62 24.70
C ALA A 220 6.10 -1.44 26.22
N ALA A 221 5.11 -1.86 27.02
CA ALA A 221 5.19 -1.81 28.48
C ALA A 221 6.26 -2.75 29.04
N VAL A 222 6.42 -3.96 28.49
CA VAL A 222 7.45 -4.93 28.91
C VAL A 222 8.84 -4.38 28.67
N ASN A 223 9.07 -3.81 27.48
CA ASN A 223 10.36 -3.21 27.14
C ASN A 223 10.68 -1.98 28.02
N LEU A 224 9.65 -1.25 28.45
CA LEU A 224 9.82 -0.08 29.29
C LEU A 224 10.08 -0.43 30.76
N LEU A 225 9.28 -1.34 31.33
CA LEU A 225 9.31 -1.68 32.76
C LEU A 225 10.27 -2.83 33.09
N GLY A 226 10.62 -3.66 32.11
CA GLY A 226 11.55 -4.77 32.24
C GLY A 226 10.96 -6.03 32.89
N ASP A 227 9.64 -6.06 33.18
CA ASP A 227 8.98 -7.19 33.82
C ASP A 227 7.56 -7.40 33.28
N ILE A 228 7.27 -8.62 32.82
CA ILE A 228 6.00 -8.97 32.17
C ILE A 228 4.81 -8.86 33.12
N THR A 229 4.95 -9.31 34.37
CA THR A 229 3.85 -9.31 35.34
C THR A 229 3.51 -7.89 35.76
N GLN A 230 4.53 -7.06 36.02
CA GLN A 230 4.34 -5.64 36.33
C GLN A 230 3.73 -4.89 35.14
N SER A 231 4.16 -5.15 33.91
CA SER A 231 3.56 -4.56 32.71
C SER A 231 2.11 -4.92 32.54
N GLN A 232 1.74 -6.18 32.76
CA GLN A 232 0.34 -6.60 32.69
C GLN A 232 -0.51 -5.89 33.76
N LEU A 233 -0.03 -5.83 35.00
CA LEU A 233 -0.74 -5.13 36.10
C LEU A 233 -0.86 -3.63 35.84
N ALA A 234 0.18 -2.99 35.32
CA ALA A 234 0.19 -1.57 34.98
C ALA A 234 -0.81 -1.26 33.85
N LEU A 235 -0.96 -2.16 32.87
CA LEU A 235 -1.87 -1.97 31.75
C LEU A 235 -3.34 -2.18 32.10
N GLN A 236 -3.68 -2.89 33.18
CA GLN A 236 -5.07 -3.12 33.60
C GLN A 236 -5.84 -1.82 33.89
N SER A 237 -5.14 -0.79 34.37
CA SER A 237 -5.69 0.54 34.66
C SER A 237 -5.21 1.61 33.68
N SER A 238 -4.55 1.23 32.58
CA SER A 238 -4.04 2.17 31.60
C SER A 238 -5.15 2.83 30.79
N ALA A 239 -4.98 4.12 30.51
CA ALA A 239 -5.81 4.83 29.54
C ALA A 239 -5.53 4.40 28.09
N LEU A 240 -4.35 3.84 27.79
CA LEU A 240 -3.95 3.44 26.45
C LEU A 240 -4.47 2.03 26.13
N ARG A 241 -5.39 1.94 25.18
CA ARG A 241 -6.00 0.69 24.72
C ARG A 241 -5.14 -0.01 23.66
N PRO A 242 -5.32 -1.33 23.45
CA PRO A 242 -4.70 -2.05 22.33
C PRO A 242 -5.09 -1.51 20.95
N THR A 243 -6.15 -0.72 20.84
CA THR A 243 -6.52 0.00 19.61
C THR A 243 -5.66 1.25 19.36
N GLY A 244 -4.74 1.58 20.26
CA GLY A 244 -4.02 2.85 20.26
C GLY A 244 -4.86 4.04 20.75
N GLU A 245 -6.10 3.81 21.18
CA GLU A 245 -6.96 4.86 21.75
C GLU A 245 -6.51 5.23 23.16
N LEU A 246 -6.39 6.53 23.42
CA LEU A 246 -6.30 7.11 24.75
C LEU A 246 -7.70 7.46 25.27
N VAL A 247 -8.15 6.72 26.27
CA VAL A 247 -9.44 6.93 26.94
C VAL A 247 -9.18 7.65 28.26
N VAL A 248 -9.36 8.97 28.25
CA VAL A 248 -9.16 9.84 29.42
C VAL A 248 -10.47 10.56 29.79
N ASP A 249 -10.61 10.96 31.05
CA ASP A 249 -11.74 11.77 31.48
C ASP A 249 -11.74 13.15 30.80
N ASN A 250 -12.93 13.64 30.42
CA ASN A 250 -13.16 14.84 29.60
C ASN A 250 -12.49 16.15 30.09
N SER A 251 -11.97 16.18 31.32
CA SER A 251 -11.20 17.32 31.87
C SER A 251 -9.92 17.67 31.12
N ILE A 252 -9.47 16.83 30.18
CA ILE A 252 -8.21 17.01 29.43
C ILE A 252 -8.45 17.57 28.01
N LEU A 253 -9.71 17.60 27.55
CA LEU A 253 -10.06 17.96 26.17
C LEU A 253 -10.42 19.46 26.06
N GLU A 254 -9.42 20.35 26.14
CA GLU A 254 -9.57 21.71 25.58
C GLU A 254 -8.83 21.75 24.24
N LEU A 255 -9.56 21.44 23.16
CA LEU A 255 -9.04 21.57 21.80
C LEU A 255 -8.70 23.05 21.51
N PRO A 256 -7.53 23.35 20.92
CA PRO A 256 -7.18 24.70 20.48
C PRO A 256 -7.97 25.15 19.24
#